data_AF-M0EH85-F1
#
_entry.id   AF-M0EH85-F1
#
_cell.length_a   1.000
_cell.length_b   1.000
_cell.length_c   1.000
_cell.angle_alpha   90.00
_cell.angle_beta   90.00
_cell.angle_gamma   90.00
#
_symmetry.space_group_name_H-M   'P 1'
#
loop_
_entity.id
_entity.type
_entity.pdbx_description
1 polymer ?
#
loop_
_entity_poly.entity_id
_entity_poly.type
_entity_poly.pdbx_seq_one_letter_code
_entity_poly.pdbx_strand_id
1 'polypeptide(L)'
;MSKTQQADDEIHEDQLLNFLVNALDEEVALTLAENAEIDAEDIYEVLVGACADGTSVSTLCEKSEDAPHENSVLYHLHTKFDLETLEQVGNALLQKDVLDVLPQQVEVVSDLHLRPYYGDEDGTDGLYHSQAKRGTTAFHA
;
A
#
# COMPACT_ATOMS: atom_id res chain seq x y z
N MET A 1 45.33 -15.44 -3.14
CA MET A 1 44.53 -14.32 -3.66
C MET A 1 43.07 -14.73 -3.53
N SER A 2 42.37 -14.23 -2.52
CA SER A 2 40.92 -14.39 -2.41
C SER A 2 40.28 -13.57 -3.53
N LYS A 3 39.54 -14.21 -4.42
CA LYS A 3 38.65 -13.51 -5.34
C LYS A 3 37.50 -12.99 -4.49
N THR A 4 37.46 -11.68 -4.24
CA THR A 4 36.27 -11.02 -3.73
C THR A 4 35.16 -11.27 -4.75
N GLN A 5 34.13 -11.99 -4.35
CA GLN A 5 32.97 -12.25 -5.18
C GLN A 5 32.26 -10.90 -5.35
N GLN A 6 32.37 -10.31 -6.54
CA GLN A 6 31.68 -9.08 -6.89
C GLN A 6 30.18 -9.36 -6.83
N ALA A 7 29.41 -8.44 -6.21
CA ALA A 7 27.95 -8.52 -6.25
C ALA A 7 27.50 -8.55 -7.71
N ASP A 8 26.47 -9.35 -7.99
CA ASP A 8 25.86 -9.43 -9.31
C ASP A 8 25.33 -8.03 -9.71
N ASP A 9 25.59 -7.59 -10.94
CA ASP A 9 25.15 -6.26 -11.43
C ASP A 9 23.67 -6.29 -11.87
N GLU A 10 22.96 -7.40 -11.63
CA GLU A 10 21.57 -7.65 -11.99
C GLU A 10 20.65 -7.51 -10.77
N ILE A 11 19.52 -6.82 -10.95
CA ILE A 11 18.49 -6.70 -9.91
C ILE A 11 17.60 -7.93 -9.98
N HIS A 12 17.60 -8.71 -8.90
CA HIS A 12 16.74 -9.89 -8.78
C HIS A 12 15.40 -9.53 -8.13
N GLU A 13 14.32 -10.18 -8.57
CA GLU A 13 12.95 -9.88 -8.15
C GLU A 13 12.73 -10.10 -6.65
N ASP A 14 13.28 -11.18 -6.10
CA ASP A 14 13.27 -11.50 -4.68
C ASP A 14 14.00 -10.43 -3.85
N GLN A 15 15.11 -9.90 -4.35
CA GLN A 15 15.83 -8.82 -3.68
C GLN A 15 15.02 -7.52 -3.67
N LEU A 16 14.32 -7.22 -4.76
CA LEU A 16 13.46 -6.04 -4.85
C LEU A 16 12.24 -6.17 -3.93
N LEU A 17 11.61 -7.34 -3.90
CA LEU A 17 10.49 -7.61 -2.99
C LEU A 17 10.94 -7.45 -1.54
N ASN A 18 12.02 -8.11 -1.14
CA ASN A 18 12.60 -7.99 0.20
C ASN A 18 12.92 -6.54 0.55
N PHE A 19 13.50 -5.77 -0.38
CA PHE A 19 13.77 -4.35 -0.15
C PHE A 19 12.49 -3.56 0.12
N LEU A 20 11.45 -3.75 -0.67
CA LEU A 20 10.17 -3.05 -0.52
C LEU A 20 9.47 -3.43 0.79
N VAL A 21 9.45 -4.72 1.13
CA VAL A 21 8.81 -5.21 2.36
C VAL A 21 9.53 -4.68 3.60
N ASN A 22 10.87 -4.72 3.63
CA ASN A 22 11.64 -4.15 4.73
C ASN A 22 11.43 -2.64 4.87
N ALA A 23 11.36 -1.91 3.75
CA ALA A 23 11.09 -0.47 3.79
C ALA A 23 9.69 -0.15 4.35
N LEU A 24 8.69 -0.98 4.02
CA LEU A 24 7.34 -0.83 4.57
C LEU A 24 7.29 -1.18 6.06
N ASP A 25 7.96 -2.24 6.49
CA ASP A 25 7.99 -2.65 7.90
C ASP A 25 8.69 -1.61 8.79
N GLU A 26 9.74 -0.95 8.29
CA GLU A 26 10.45 0.12 9.00
C GLU A 26 9.57 1.37 9.21
N GLU A 27 8.82 1.78 8.19
CA GLU A 27 8.08 3.05 8.19
C GLU A 27 6.64 2.88 8.68
N VAL A 28 6.05 1.71 8.50
CA VAL A 28 4.68 1.39 8.91
C VAL A 28 4.73 0.26 9.93
N ALA A 29 4.72 0.61 11.21
CA ALA A 29 4.75 -0.39 12.27
C ALA A 29 3.44 -1.19 12.31
N LEU A 30 3.52 -2.49 12.02
CA LEU A 30 2.38 -3.40 12.06
C LEU A 30 2.58 -4.48 13.13
N THR A 31 1.95 -4.32 14.29
CA THR A 31 2.04 -5.30 15.38
C THR A 31 0.84 -6.25 15.39
N LEU A 32 1.15 -7.53 15.20
CA LEU A 32 0.18 -8.63 15.30
C LEU A 32 0.24 -9.26 16.70
N ALA A 33 -0.79 -10.03 17.05
CA ALA A 33 -0.79 -10.78 18.30
C ALA A 33 0.24 -11.92 18.24
N GLU A 34 0.83 -12.30 19.38
CA GLU A 34 1.85 -13.38 19.45
C GLU A 34 1.37 -14.72 18.89
N ASN A 35 0.05 -14.94 18.83
CA ASN A 35 -0.58 -16.17 18.31
C ASN A 35 -1.18 -16.00 16.91
N ALA A 36 -0.85 -14.91 16.20
CA ALA A 36 -1.26 -14.75 14.81
C ALA A 36 -0.60 -15.82 13.94
N GLU A 37 -1.35 -16.32 12.95
CA GLU A 37 -0.87 -17.36 12.02
C GLU A 37 -0.01 -16.79 10.89
N ILE A 38 -0.03 -15.46 10.73
CA ILE A 38 0.74 -14.69 9.76
C ILE A 38 1.49 -13.58 10.50
N ASP A 39 2.52 -13.04 9.89
CA ASP A 39 3.25 -11.88 10.40
C ASP A 39 3.03 -10.62 9.55
N ALA A 40 3.79 -9.56 9.83
CA ALA A 40 3.69 -8.31 9.09
C ALA A 40 4.31 -8.43 7.69
N GLU A 41 5.36 -9.25 7.55
CA GLU A 41 6.06 -9.50 6.29
C GLU A 41 5.09 -10.13 5.28
N ASP A 42 4.34 -11.14 5.70
CA ASP A 42 3.29 -11.79 4.89
C ASP A 42 2.26 -10.78 4.34
N ILE A 43 1.86 -9.81 5.16
CA ILE A 43 0.89 -8.78 4.77
C ILE A 43 1.52 -7.81 3.77
N TYR A 44 2.76 -7.41 3.98
CA TYR A 44 3.46 -6.49 3.09
C TYR A 44 3.81 -7.13 1.75
N GLU A 45 4.21 -8.40 1.72
CA GLU A 45 4.41 -9.14 0.46
C GLU A 45 3.15 -9.15 -0.39
N VAL A 46 2.00 -9.44 0.24
CA VAL A 46 0.71 -9.42 -0.46
C VAL A 46 0.34 -8.02 -0.97
N LEU A 47 0.60 -6.97 -0.19
CA LEU A 47 0.36 -5.60 -0.64
C LEU A 47 1.26 -5.22 -1.82
N VAL A 48 2.55 -5.51 -1.74
CA VAL A 48 3.53 -5.21 -2.79
C VAL A 48 3.18 -5.98 -4.06
N GLY A 49 2.90 -7.28 -3.95
CA GLY A 49 2.49 -8.11 -5.08
C GLY A 49 1.21 -7.63 -5.75
N ALA A 50 0.18 -7.29 -4.96
CA ALA A 50 -1.09 -6.80 -5.50
C ALA A 50 -0.91 -5.45 -6.23
N CYS A 51 -0.07 -4.57 -5.70
CA CYS A 51 0.29 -3.31 -6.33
C CYS A 51 1.07 -3.52 -7.64
N ALA A 52 2.06 -4.41 -7.64
CA ALA A 52 2.89 -4.72 -8.80
C ALA A 52 2.06 -5.32 -9.94
N ASP A 53 1.13 -6.21 -9.61
CA ASP A 53 0.23 -6.87 -10.57
C ASP A 53 -0.95 -5.99 -11.00
N GLY A 54 -1.17 -4.87 -10.32
CA GLY A 54 -2.36 -4.03 -10.53
C GLY A 54 -3.66 -4.79 -10.24
N THR A 55 -3.64 -5.69 -9.25
CA THR A 55 -4.77 -6.54 -8.88
C THR A 55 -5.22 -6.31 -7.44
N SER A 56 -6.26 -7.02 -7.01
CA SER A 56 -6.74 -6.93 -5.62
C SER A 56 -5.98 -7.88 -4.70
N VAL A 57 -5.92 -7.57 -3.40
CA VAL A 57 -5.37 -8.46 -2.36
C VAL A 57 -5.99 -9.87 -2.45
N SER A 58 -7.31 -9.95 -2.54
CA SER A 58 -8.05 -11.20 -2.73
C SER A 58 -7.56 -11.99 -3.95
N THR A 59 -7.50 -11.33 -5.10
CA THR A 59 -7.07 -11.98 -6.35
C THR A 59 -5.62 -12.46 -6.30
N LEU A 60 -4.74 -11.73 -5.62
CA LEU A 60 -3.36 -12.17 -5.43
C LEU A 60 -3.30 -13.40 -4.51
N CYS A 61 -3.94 -13.35 -3.34
CA CYS A 61 -4.00 -14.47 -2.39
C CYS A 61 -4.58 -15.74 -3.02
N GLU A 62 -5.57 -15.64 -3.91
CA GLU A 62 -6.14 -16.80 -4.62
C GLU A 62 -5.20 -17.43 -5.64
N LYS A 63 -4.29 -16.64 -6.22
CA LYS A 63 -3.39 -17.08 -7.30
C LYS A 63 -2.03 -17.55 -6.80
N SER A 64 -1.59 -17.02 -5.65
CA SER A 64 -0.30 -17.32 -5.06
C SER A 64 -0.38 -18.59 -4.21
N GLU A 65 0.54 -19.52 -4.46
CA GLU A 65 0.55 -20.83 -3.80
C GLU A 65 0.87 -20.71 -2.30
N ASP A 66 1.77 -19.80 -1.94
CA ASP A 66 2.27 -19.62 -0.57
C ASP A 66 1.69 -18.38 0.13
N ALA A 67 0.72 -17.69 -0.48
CA ALA A 67 0.15 -16.51 0.14
C ALA A 67 -0.80 -16.87 1.30
N PRO A 68 -0.85 -16.02 2.35
CA PRO A 68 -1.84 -16.18 3.40
C PRO A 68 -3.26 -16.06 2.85
N HIS A 69 -4.22 -16.65 3.58
CA HIS A 69 -5.63 -16.57 3.21
C HIS A 69 -6.11 -15.10 3.19
N GLU A 70 -6.81 -14.70 2.13
CA GLU A 70 -7.26 -13.31 1.89
C GLU A 70 -7.95 -12.67 3.10
N ASN A 71 -8.88 -13.37 3.75
CA ASN A 71 -9.58 -12.90 4.94
C ASN A 71 -8.65 -12.58 6.11
N SER A 72 -7.55 -13.31 6.28
CA SER A 72 -6.57 -13.03 7.32
C SER A 72 -5.86 -11.70 7.04
N VAL A 73 -5.40 -11.50 5.81
CA VAL A 73 -4.77 -10.23 5.37
C VAL A 73 -5.75 -9.07 5.53
N LEU A 74 -6.95 -9.18 4.95
CA LEU A 74 -7.96 -8.13 4.98
C LEU A 74 -8.38 -7.78 6.41
N TYR A 75 -8.51 -8.76 7.30
CA TYR A 75 -8.80 -8.51 8.72
C TYR A 75 -7.73 -7.62 9.36
N HIS A 76 -6.44 -7.90 9.13
CA HIS A 76 -5.37 -7.09 9.70
C HIS A 76 -5.30 -5.70 9.07
N LEU A 77 -5.48 -5.58 7.74
CA LEU A 77 -5.58 -4.28 7.09
C LEU A 77 -6.73 -3.46 7.70
N HIS A 78 -7.94 -4.01 7.80
CA HIS A 78 -9.08 -3.27 8.34
C HIS A 78 -8.95 -2.89 9.82
N THR A 79 -8.23 -3.68 10.62
CA THR A 79 -8.17 -3.48 12.08
C THR A 79 -6.93 -2.74 12.57
N LYS A 80 -5.85 -2.76 11.78
CA LYS A 80 -4.55 -2.21 12.17
C LYS A 80 -4.14 -1.00 11.34
N PHE A 81 -4.62 -0.87 10.12
CA PHE A 81 -4.28 0.27 9.26
C PHE A 81 -5.22 1.44 9.57
N ASP A 82 -4.72 2.35 10.39
CA ASP A 82 -5.35 3.65 10.58
C ASP A 82 -4.99 4.58 9.41
N LEU A 83 -6.01 5.02 8.66
CA LEU A 83 -5.79 5.82 7.45
C LEU A 83 -5.15 7.18 7.76
N GLU A 84 -5.46 7.80 8.90
CA GLU A 84 -4.86 9.07 9.29
C GLU A 84 -3.35 8.90 9.57
N THR A 85 -2.98 7.85 10.30
CA THR A 85 -1.58 7.51 10.57
C THR A 85 -0.82 7.21 9.28
N LEU A 86 -1.41 6.45 8.36
CA LEU A 86 -0.79 6.14 7.07
C LEU A 86 -0.61 7.37 6.20
N GLU A 87 -1.58 8.28 6.18
CA GLU A 87 -1.44 9.55 5.48
C GLU A 87 -0.30 10.38 6.07
N GLN A 88 -0.16 10.42 7.39
CA GLN A 88 0.94 11.13 8.05
C GLN A 88 2.31 10.53 7.70
N VAL A 89 2.46 9.21 7.79
CA VAL A 89 3.71 8.51 7.43
C VAL A 89 4.03 8.74 5.96
N GLY A 90 3.07 8.51 5.06
CA GLY A 90 3.25 8.70 3.62
C GLY A 90 3.63 10.13 3.26
N ASN A 91 2.99 11.13 3.86
CA ASN A 91 3.35 12.54 3.65
C ASN A 91 4.74 12.88 4.18
N ALA A 92 5.14 12.31 5.32
CA ALA A 92 6.48 12.52 5.87
C ALA A 92 7.56 11.92 4.97
N LEU A 93 7.36 10.69 4.49
CA LEU A 93 8.25 10.02 3.54
C LEU A 93 8.35 10.79 2.22
N LEU A 94 7.20 11.20 1.67
CA LEU A 94 7.18 12.00 0.46
C LEU A 94 7.97 13.30 0.66
N GLN A 95 7.77 14.04 1.76
CA GLN A 95 8.52 15.27 2.04
C GLN A 95 10.03 15.04 2.19
N LYS A 96 10.43 13.93 2.80
CA LYS A 96 11.83 13.54 3.01
C LYS A 96 12.51 13.24 1.67
N ASP A 97 11.90 12.41 0.84
CA ASP A 97 12.57 11.83 -0.34
C ASP A 97 12.35 12.66 -1.62
N VAL A 98 11.26 13.43 -1.70
CA VAL A 98 10.90 14.18 -2.91
C VAL A 98 11.98 15.18 -3.32
N LEU A 99 12.67 15.81 -2.36
CA LEU A 99 13.69 16.81 -2.65
C LEU A 99 14.98 16.20 -3.22
N ASP A 100 15.27 14.94 -2.87
CA ASP A 100 16.46 14.23 -3.34
C ASP A 100 16.25 13.60 -4.73
N VAL A 101 14.99 13.26 -5.05
CA VAL A 101 14.63 12.60 -6.32
C VAL A 101 14.27 13.61 -7.41
N LEU A 102 13.65 14.75 -7.05
CA LEU A 102 13.17 15.71 -8.04
C LEU A 102 14.31 16.54 -8.66
N PRO A 103 14.24 16.83 -9.97
CA PRO A 103 15.16 17.77 -10.62
C PRO A 103 14.96 19.20 -10.11
N GLN A 104 15.93 20.09 -10.35
CA GLN A 104 15.91 21.48 -9.87
C GLN A 104 14.66 22.28 -10.29
N GLN A 105 14.02 21.91 -11.40
CA GLN A 105 12.78 22.54 -11.87
C GLN A 105 11.75 21.46 -12.17
N VAL A 106 10.58 21.57 -11.55
CA VAL A 106 9.46 20.66 -11.72
C VAL A 106 8.18 21.42 -12.02
N GLU A 107 7.31 20.82 -12.82
CA GLU A 107 5.92 21.23 -12.98
C GLU A 107 5.06 20.36 -12.06
N VAL A 108 4.30 20.99 -11.17
CA VAL A 108 3.37 20.30 -10.27
C VAL A 108 1.97 20.38 -10.86
N VAL A 109 1.40 19.23 -11.18
CA VAL A 109 0.01 19.10 -11.64
C VAL A 109 -0.80 18.48 -10.52
N SER A 110 -1.86 19.16 -10.09
CA SER A 110 -2.78 18.66 -9.08
C SER A 110 -4.16 18.47 -9.70
N ASP A 111 -4.69 17.25 -9.61
CA ASP A 111 -6.07 16.94 -9.96
C ASP A 111 -6.81 16.49 -8.69
N LEU A 112 -7.97 17.09 -8.42
CA LEU A 112 -8.76 16.79 -7.24
C LEU A 112 -9.94 15.92 -7.65
N HIS A 113 -10.00 14.72 -7.07
CA HIS A 113 -11.06 13.76 -7.34
C HIS A 113 -11.94 13.57 -6.11
N LEU A 114 -13.25 13.62 -6.32
CA LEU A 114 -14.22 13.30 -5.29
C LEU A 114 -14.18 11.80 -4.99
N ARG A 115 -14.23 11.43 -3.71
CA ARG A 115 -14.23 10.02 -3.28
C ARG A 115 -15.64 9.45 -3.41
N PRO A 116 -15.87 8.39 -4.20
CA PRO A 116 -17.17 7.71 -4.28
C PRO A 116 -17.70 7.28 -2.90
N TYR A 117 -18.98 7.53 -2.63
CA TYR A 117 -19.68 7.03 -1.44
C TYR A 117 -20.48 5.79 -1.78
N TYR A 118 -20.37 4.76 -0.92
CA TYR A 118 -20.96 3.44 -1.11
C TYR A 118 -21.93 3.02 0.01
N GLY A 119 -22.43 3.96 0.83
CA GLY A 119 -23.58 3.69 1.71
C GLY A 119 -23.27 3.48 3.19
N ASP A 120 -22.23 4.10 3.74
CA ASP A 120 -22.06 4.18 5.19
C ASP A 120 -23.12 5.10 5.81
N GLU A 121 -24.10 4.55 6.52
CA GLU A 121 -25.28 5.28 7.02
C GLU A 121 -24.91 6.49 7.89
N ASP A 122 -23.80 6.40 8.63
CA ASP A 122 -23.31 7.46 9.51
C ASP A 122 -22.45 8.51 8.78
N GLY A 123 -22.02 8.21 7.55
CA GLY A 123 -21.15 9.05 6.70
C GLY A 123 -21.90 9.92 5.68
N THR A 124 -23.15 10.30 5.94
CA THR A 124 -23.98 11.04 4.96
C THR A 124 -23.78 12.55 4.97
N ASP A 125 -23.12 13.09 6.00
CA ASP A 125 -22.88 14.52 6.11
C ASP A 125 -21.80 14.96 5.11
N GLY A 126 -22.05 16.05 4.38
CA GLY A 126 -21.14 16.53 3.32
C GLY A 126 -21.19 15.75 1.99
N LEU A 127 -22.17 14.85 1.78
CA LEU A 127 -22.30 14.14 0.50
C LEU A 127 -22.71 15.07 -0.65
N TYR A 128 -21.85 15.11 -1.66
CA TYR A 128 -22.08 15.75 -2.94
C TYR A 128 -22.60 14.75 -3.97
N HIS A 129 -23.62 15.15 -4.74
CA HIS A 129 -24.22 14.31 -5.77
C HIS A 129 -23.88 14.82 -7.17
N SER A 130 -23.51 13.93 -8.09
CA SER A 130 -23.18 14.28 -9.47
C SER A 130 -23.62 13.21 -10.48
N GLN A 131 -23.29 13.41 -11.76
CA GLN A 131 -23.48 12.35 -12.76
C GLN A 131 -22.79 11.06 -12.31
N ALA A 132 -23.33 9.92 -12.73
CA ALA A 132 -22.79 8.63 -12.34
C ALA A 132 -21.31 8.52 -12.73
N LYS A 133 -20.45 8.26 -11.73
CA LYS A 133 -19.02 7.97 -11.91
C LYS A 133 -18.65 6.79 -11.02
N ARG A 134 -17.84 5.87 -11.53
CA ARG A 134 -17.37 4.66 -10.81
C ARG A 134 -18.50 3.93 -10.05
N GLY A 135 -19.67 3.83 -10.68
CA GLY A 135 -20.81 3.06 -10.15
C GLY A 135 -21.65 3.75 -9.07
N THR A 136 -21.40 5.02 -8.73
CA THR A 136 -22.22 5.79 -7.77
C THR A 136 -22.54 7.20 -8.29
N THR A 137 -23.56 7.81 -7.70
CA THR A 137 -23.91 9.24 -7.91
C THR A 137 -23.63 10.10 -6.69
N ALA A 138 -23.23 9.49 -5.57
CA ALA A 138 -22.92 10.16 -4.31
C ALA A 138 -21.42 10.09 -4.03
N PHE A 139 -20.86 11.19 -3.54
CA PHE A 139 -19.42 11.35 -3.31
C PHE A 139 -19.19 12.15 -2.02
N HIS A 140 -18.11 11.86 -1.32
CA HIS A 140 -17.57 12.76 -0.31
C HIS A 140 -16.82 13.91 -0.99
N ALA A 141 -17.06 15.13 -0.50
CA ALA A 141 -16.45 16.37 -0.96
C ALA A 141 -15.57 17.00 0.12
#